data_AF-A0A372ZIP7-F1
#
_entry.id   AF-A0A372ZIP7-F1
#
_cell.length_a   1.000
_cell.length_b   1.000
_cell.length_c   1.000
_cell.angle_alpha   90.00
_cell.angle_beta   90.00
_cell.angle_gamma   90.00
#
_symmetry.space_group_name_H-M   'P 1'
#
loop_
_entity.id
_entity.type
_entity.pdbx_description
1 polymer ?
#
loop_
_entity_poly.entity_id
_entity_poly.type
_entity_poly.pdbx_seq_one_letter_code
_entity_poly.pdbx_strand_id
1 'polypeptide(L)'
;MTRAGDSIETLAMTDYPDHYFGTCRDRNTDTLYVMRVPGSGLDAAVTARAADWPTVKVRFADAAGSREQLMTVLNRIRADTEEWRARGVVIDGLTLAIDGTGVVVDTPQWQSAEADIKAKYGALVAEVR
;
A
#
# COMPACT_ATOMS: atom_id res chain seq x y z
N MET A 1 -1.61 -1.81 22.66
CA MET A 1 -1.81 -1.71 21.21
C MET A 1 -1.08 -2.79 20.39
N THR A 2 0.18 -3.13 20.66
CA THR A 2 0.97 -4.08 19.83
C THR A 2 0.27 -5.40 19.52
N ARG A 3 -0.18 -6.15 20.53
CA ARG A 3 -0.88 -7.44 20.33
C ARG A 3 -2.17 -7.33 19.51
N ALA A 4 -2.94 -6.25 19.68
CA ALA A 4 -4.16 -6.01 18.92
C ALA A 4 -3.85 -5.75 17.44
N GLY A 5 -2.85 -4.90 17.20
CA GLY A 5 -2.35 -4.62 15.84
C GLY A 5 -1.86 -5.88 15.15
N ASP A 6 -1.01 -6.68 15.81
CA ASP A 6 -0.46 -7.90 15.23
C ASP A 6 -1.55 -8.95 14.91
N SER A 7 -2.57 -9.06 15.79
CA SER A 7 -3.71 -9.95 15.58
C SER A 7 -4.58 -9.54 14.39
N ILE A 8 -4.87 -8.24 14.27
CA ILE A 8 -5.65 -7.67 13.16
C ILE A 8 -4.87 -7.78 11.85
N GLU A 9 -3.58 -7.47 11.86
CA GLU A 9 -2.70 -7.60 10.70
C GLU A 9 -2.64 -9.05 10.22
N THR A 10 -2.48 -10.02 11.13
CA THR A 10 -2.48 -11.45 10.77
C THR A 10 -3.78 -11.89 10.11
N LEU A 11 -4.93 -11.50 10.69
CA LEU A 11 -6.26 -11.77 10.11
C LEU A 11 -6.38 -11.17 8.70
N ALA A 12 -6.02 -9.89 8.56
CA ALA A 12 -6.21 -9.18 7.31
C ALA A 12 -5.30 -9.70 6.19
N MET A 13 -4.04 -10.04 6.52
CA MET A 13 -3.10 -10.63 5.56
C MET A 13 -3.49 -12.03 5.11
N THR A 14 -4.05 -12.83 6.01
CA THR A 14 -4.35 -14.25 5.72
C THR A 14 -5.67 -14.40 4.99
N ASP A 15 -6.71 -13.72 5.47
CA ASP A 15 -8.09 -13.97 5.04
C ASP A 15 -8.54 -12.96 3.96
N TYR A 16 -7.85 -11.82 3.83
CA TYR A 16 -8.20 -10.74 2.92
C TYR A 16 -7.00 -10.17 2.13
N PRO A 17 -6.13 -11.01 1.52
CA PRO A 17 -4.92 -10.54 0.83
C PRO A 17 -5.22 -9.60 -0.35
N ASP A 18 -6.35 -9.80 -1.03
CA ASP A 18 -6.80 -8.97 -2.16
C ASP A 18 -7.37 -7.60 -1.75
N HIS A 19 -7.54 -7.36 -0.44
CA HIS A 19 -8.13 -6.14 0.08
C HIS A 19 -7.24 -5.43 1.11
N TYR A 20 -6.36 -6.15 1.80
CA TYR A 20 -5.51 -5.56 2.81
C TYR A 20 -4.27 -4.90 2.21
N PHE A 21 -4.02 -3.63 2.57
CA PHE A 21 -2.77 -2.94 2.25
C PHE A 21 -1.78 -2.96 3.42
N GLY A 22 -2.25 -2.55 4.60
CA GLY A 22 -1.38 -2.42 5.77
C GLY A 22 -2.10 -1.86 6.98
N THR A 23 -1.40 -1.85 8.11
CA THR A 23 -1.85 -1.14 9.31
C THR A 23 -0.84 -0.09 9.74
N CYS A 24 -1.36 1.01 10.31
CA CYS A 24 -0.56 2.04 10.95
C CYS A 24 -1.06 2.25 12.38
N ARG A 25 -0.12 2.39 13.33
CA ARG A 25 -0.41 2.51 14.76
C ARG A 25 -0.09 3.92 15.22
N ASP A 26 -1.11 4.68 15.58
CA ASP A 26 -0.95 5.94 16.29
C ASP A 26 -0.98 5.68 17.80
N ARG A 27 0.20 5.72 18.41
CA ARG A 27 0.39 5.51 19.85
C ARG A 27 -0.12 6.66 20.71
N ASN A 28 -0.29 7.86 20.14
CA ASN A 28 -0.73 9.02 20.91
C ASN A 28 -2.24 9.02 21.13
N THR A 29 -3.00 8.46 20.18
CA THR A 29 -4.47 8.45 20.21
C THR A 29 -5.08 7.08 20.50
N ASP A 30 -4.23 6.06 20.66
CA ASP A 30 -4.59 4.64 20.67
C ASP A 30 -5.46 4.27 19.46
N THR A 31 -5.06 4.74 18.26
CA THR A 31 -5.75 4.43 17.01
C THR A 31 -4.94 3.47 16.14
N LEU A 32 -5.58 2.38 15.73
CA LEU A 32 -5.10 1.49 14.67
C LEU A 32 -5.81 1.85 13.38
N TYR A 33 -5.06 2.39 12.42
CA TYR A 33 -5.52 2.59 11.06
C TYR A 33 -5.33 1.30 10.27
N VAL A 34 -6.38 0.84 9.60
CA VAL A 34 -6.36 -0.30 8.69
C VAL A 34 -6.60 0.25 7.29
N MET A 35 -5.56 0.21 6.47
CA MET A 35 -5.59 0.65 5.09
C MET A 35 -5.97 -0.52 4.19
N ARG A 36 -6.98 -0.31 3.35
CA ARG A 36 -7.62 -1.41 2.60
C ARG A 36 -8.32 -0.94 1.34
N VAL A 37 -8.51 -1.83 0.38
CA VAL A 37 -9.40 -1.63 -0.77
C VAL A 37 -10.85 -1.92 -0.33
N PRO A 38 -11.79 -0.96 -0.45
CA PRO A 38 -13.15 -1.14 0.00
C PRO A 38 -13.93 -2.19 -0.79
N GLY A 39 -15.03 -2.68 -0.20
CA GLY A 39 -15.96 -3.61 -0.88
C GLY A 39 -15.84 -5.08 -0.48
N SER A 40 -15.15 -5.40 0.62
CA SER A 40 -15.07 -6.75 1.19
C SER A 40 -15.61 -6.85 2.61
N GLY A 41 -15.62 -8.07 3.16
CA GLY A 41 -15.95 -8.33 4.57
C GLY A 41 -14.86 -7.93 5.57
N LEU A 42 -13.74 -7.37 5.13
CA LEU A 42 -12.59 -7.06 5.99
C LEU A 42 -12.95 -6.12 7.14
N ASP A 43 -13.72 -5.05 6.89
CA ASP A 43 -14.05 -4.08 7.94
C ASP A 43 -14.82 -4.75 9.10
N ALA A 44 -15.80 -5.60 8.76
CA ALA A 44 -16.57 -6.34 9.75
C ALA A 44 -15.70 -7.33 10.53
N ALA A 45 -14.79 -8.04 9.86
CA ALA A 45 -13.87 -8.98 10.49
C ALA A 45 -12.89 -8.28 11.45
N VAL A 46 -12.35 -7.13 11.03
CA VAL A 46 -11.48 -6.29 11.87
C VAL A 46 -12.25 -5.74 13.07
N THR A 47 -13.46 -5.22 12.87
CA THR A 47 -14.29 -4.70 13.97
C THR A 47 -14.61 -5.81 14.99
N ALA A 48 -14.99 -7.00 14.52
CA ALA A 48 -15.24 -8.14 15.38
C ALA A 48 -13.98 -8.56 16.15
N ARG A 49 -12.82 -8.63 15.48
CA ARG A 49 -11.54 -8.95 16.12
C ARG A 49 -11.12 -7.89 17.13
N ALA A 50 -11.32 -6.61 16.84
CA ALA A 50 -10.95 -5.51 17.72
C ALA A 50 -11.75 -5.47 19.04
N ALA A 51 -12.92 -6.14 19.09
CA ALA A 51 -13.74 -6.22 20.30
C ALA A 51 -13.01 -6.86 21.49
N ASP A 52 -11.99 -7.70 21.24
CA ASP A 52 -11.13 -8.28 22.28
C ASP A 52 -10.22 -7.22 22.96
N TRP A 53 -10.09 -6.03 22.37
CA TRP A 53 -9.26 -4.92 22.85
C TRP A 53 -10.03 -3.59 22.89
N PRO A 54 -10.90 -3.39 23.90
CA PRO A 54 -11.84 -2.25 23.93
C PRO A 54 -11.19 -0.87 24.02
N THR A 55 -9.90 -0.78 24.36
CA THR A 55 -9.15 0.49 24.39
C THR A 55 -8.57 0.89 23.02
N VAL A 56 -8.58 -0.01 22.03
CA VAL A 56 -8.05 0.25 20.69
C VAL A 56 -9.14 0.83 19.81
N LYS A 57 -8.90 2.02 19.25
CA LYS A 57 -9.79 2.62 18.25
C LYS A 57 -9.38 2.13 16.87
N VAL A 58 -10.31 1.51 16.15
CA VAL A 58 -10.06 1.14 14.74
C VAL A 58 -10.56 2.25 13.83
N ARG A 59 -9.75 2.61 12.84
CA ARG A 59 -10.13 3.47 11.72
C ARG A 59 -9.78 2.79 10.41
N PHE A 60 -10.66 2.88 9.43
CA PHE A 60 -10.41 2.38 8.09
C PHE A 60 -9.98 3.54 7.19
N ALA A 61 -8.99 3.29 6.34
CA ALA A 61 -8.55 4.21 5.30
C ALA A 61 -8.55 3.47 3.96
N ASP A 62 -9.03 4.13 2.91
CA ASP A 62 -9.09 3.52 1.59
C ASP A 62 -7.70 3.58 0.93
N ALA A 63 -7.25 2.44 0.41
CA ALA A 63 -6.02 2.29 -0.36
C ALA A 63 -6.35 2.11 -1.85
N ALA A 64 -5.46 2.55 -2.73
CA ALA A 64 -5.62 2.43 -4.19
C ALA A 64 -5.55 0.97 -4.67
N GLY A 65 -4.83 0.12 -3.94
CA GLY A 65 -4.72 -1.32 -4.20
C GLY A 65 -4.31 -2.07 -2.94
N SER A 66 -4.48 -3.39 -2.97
CA SER A 66 -3.98 -4.27 -1.91
C SER A 66 -2.45 -4.27 -1.88
N ARG A 67 -1.86 -4.75 -0.78
CA ARG A 67 -0.41 -4.88 -0.66
C ARG A 67 0.15 -5.73 -1.79
N GLU A 68 -0.52 -6.83 -2.11
CA GLU A 68 -0.11 -7.76 -3.16
C GLU A 68 -0.15 -7.13 -4.55
N GLN A 69 -1.23 -6.40 -4.85
CA GLN A 69 -1.38 -5.68 -6.12
C GLN A 69 -0.29 -4.61 -6.29
N LEU A 70 -0.05 -3.81 -5.26
CA LEU A 70 0.97 -2.76 -5.30
C LEU A 70 2.39 -3.33 -5.36
N MET A 71 2.67 -4.41 -4.62
CA MET A 71 3.96 -5.12 -4.72
C MET A 71 4.17 -5.73 -6.11
N THR A 72 3.12 -6.21 -6.76
CA THR A 72 3.19 -6.73 -8.13
C THR A 72 3.61 -5.63 -9.11
N VAL A 73 3.01 -4.44 -9.02
CA VAL A 73 3.38 -3.28 -9.86
C VAL A 73 4.82 -2.85 -9.56
N LEU A 74 5.18 -2.70 -8.28
CA LEU A 74 6.54 -2.33 -7.87
C LEU A 74 7.59 -3.32 -8.42
N ASN A 75 7.33 -4.62 -8.32
CA ASN A 75 8.23 -5.66 -8.82
C ASN A 75 8.33 -5.65 -10.35
N ARG A 76 7.26 -5.34 -11.08
CA ARG A 76 7.31 -5.15 -12.54
C ARG A 76 8.20 -3.96 -12.91
N ILE A 77 8.05 -2.81 -12.25
CA ILE A 77 8.91 -1.64 -12.51
C ILE A 77 10.38 -1.98 -12.21
N ARG A 78 10.63 -2.69 -11.11
CA ARG A 78 11.98 -3.17 -10.76
C ARG A 78 12.56 -4.07 -11.84
N ALA A 79 11.80 -5.02 -12.35
CA ALA A 79 12.25 -5.92 -13.42
C ALA A 79 12.58 -5.16 -14.72
N ASP A 80 11.85 -4.08 -15.00
CA ASP A 80 12.00 -3.26 -16.21
C ASP A 80 13.05 -2.14 -16.07
N THR A 81 13.83 -2.11 -14.98
CA THR A 81 14.79 -1.03 -14.71
C THR A 81 15.87 -0.90 -15.80
N GLU A 82 16.34 -2.02 -16.37
CA GLU A 82 17.31 -1.98 -17.48
C GLU A 82 16.69 -1.47 -18.79
N GLU A 83 15.41 -1.76 -19.05
CA GLU A 83 14.68 -1.24 -20.20
C GLU A 83 14.57 0.29 -20.11
N TRP A 84 14.20 0.81 -18.93
CA TRP A 84 14.17 2.25 -18.70
C TRP A 84 15.53 2.90 -18.84
N ARG A 85 16.59 2.25 -18.33
CA ARG A 85 17.96 2.74 -18.48
C ARG A 85 18.37 2.84 -19.95
N ALA A 86 18.03 1.85 -20.78
CA ALA A 86 18.29 1.89 -22.22
C ALA A 86 17.57 3.06 -22.93
N ARG A 87 16.48 3.57 -22.33
CA ARG A 87 15.73 4.76 -22.78
C ARG A 87 16.18 6.06 -22.12
N GLY A 88 17.27 6.04 -21.34
CA GLY A 88 17.82 7.22 -20.65
C GLY A 88 17.09 7.60 -19.36
N VAL A 89 16.26 6.71 -18.81
CA VAL A 89 15.53 6.91 -17.55
C VAL A 89 16.15 6.02 -16.46
N VAL A 90 16.63 6.64 -15.39
CA VAL A 90 17.22 5.94 -14.24
C VAL A 90 16.19 5.90 -13.11
N ILE A 91 15.84 4.70 -12.66
CA ILE A 91 14.99 4.51 -11.48
C ILE A 91 15.91 4.42 -10.25
N ASP A 92 15.90 5.45 -9.42
CA ASP A 92 16.71 5.56 -8.20
C ASP A 92 16.00 4.97 -6.98
N GLY A 93 14.67 4.98 -6.99
CA GLY A 93 13.85 4.54 -5.86
C GLY A 93 12.51 3.95 -6.29
N LEU A 94 12.07 2.94 -5.54
CA LEU A 94 10.75 2.33 -5.68
C LEU A 94 10.21 2.06 -4.28
N THR A 95 9.10 2.69 -3.93
CA THR A 95 8.46 2.53 -2.62
C THR A 95 6.95 2.39 -2.74
N LEU A 96 6.34 1.76 -1.74
CA LEU A 96 4.89 1.87 -1.53
C LEU A 96 4.63 3.07 -0.64
N ALA A 97 3.73 3.96 -1.06
CA ALA A 97 3.29 5.06 -0.22
C ALA A 97 2.66 4.51 1.06
N ILE A 98 3.11 4.99 2.23
CA ILE A 98 2.71 4.44 3.53
C ILE A 98 1.22 4.59 3.82
N ASP A 99 0.56 5.54 3.17
CA ASP A 99 -0.88 5.82 3.27
C ASP A 99 -1.74 4.95 2.32
N GLY A 100 -1.11 4.08 1.51
CA GLY A 100 -1.80 3.20 0.58
C GLY A 100 -2.22 3.86 -0.74
N THR A 101 -1.73 5.06 -1.03
CA THR A 101 -2.07 5.78 -2.28
C THR A 101 -1.51 5.14 -3.53
N GLY A 102 -0.42 4.36 -3.44
CA GLY A 102 0.10 3.57 -4.56
C GLY A 102 1.62 3.37 -4.53
N VAL A 103 2.18 3.09 -5.69
CA VAL A 103 3.63 3.01 -5.92
C VAL A 103 4.19 4.40 -6.23
N VAL A 104 5.31 4.73 -5.59
CA VAL A 104 6.11 5.93 -5.84
C VAL A 104 7.39 5.52 -6.54
N VAL A 105 7.68 6.20 -7.65
CA VAL A 105 8.88 5.99 -8.47
C VAL A 105 9.77 7.21 -8.38
N ASP A 106 10.97 7.06 -7.85
CA ASP A 106 11.95 8.13 -7.79
C ASP A 106 12.90 8.02 -9.00
N THR A 107 12.96 9.07 -9.82
CA THR A 107 13.80 9.17 -11.01
C THR A 107 14.18 10.64 -11.30
N PRO A 108 15.46 10.95 -11.58
CA PRO A 108 15.85 12.32 -11.95
C PRO A 108 15.21 12.80 -13.26
N GLN A 109 14.63 11.90 -14.05
CA GLN A 109 13.96 12.20 -15.33
C GLN A 109 12.44 12.28 -15.20
N TRP A 110 11.90 12.47 -13.99
CA TRP A 110 10.44 12.41 -13.75
C TRP A 110 9.63 13.30 -14.70
N GLN A 111 10.09 14.51 -15.03
CA GLN A 111 9.36 15.43 -15.92
C GLN A 111 9.10 14.86 -17.31
N SER A 112 10.04 14.07 -17.84
CA SER A 112 9.93 13.47 -19.17
C SER A 112 9.46 12.02 -19.14
N ALA A 113 9.64 11.31 -18.02
CA ALA A 113 9.33 9.89 -17.88
C ALA A 113 7.96 9.59 -17.28
N GLU A 114 7.35 10.53 -16.53
CA GLU A 114 6.12 10.28 -15.76
C GLU A 114 4.99 9.71 -16.60
N ALA A 115 4.69 10.34 -17.75
CA ALA A 115 3.56 9.93 -18.59
C ALA A 115 3.73 8.50 -19.13
N ASP A 116 4.95 8.15 -19.56
CA ASP A 116 5.26 6.83 -20.10
C ASP A 116 5.25 5.75 -19.01
N ILE A 117 5.77 6.06 -17.82
CA ILE A 117 5.74 5.16 -16.66
C ILE A 117 4.29 4.89 -16.26
N LYS A 118 3.47 5.94 -16.09
CA LYS A 118 2.04 5.80 -15.76
C LYS A 118 1.26 5.07 -16.85
N ALA A 119 1.57 5.30 -18.13
CA ALA A 119 0.95 4.58 -19.23
C ALA A 119 1.29 3.07 -19.23
N LYS A 120 2.53 2.70 -18.89
CA LYS A 120 2.98 1.29 -18.89
C LYS A 120 2.47 0.50 -17.68
N TYR A 121 2.47 1.10 -16.49
CA TYR A 121 2.16 0.40 -15.23
C TYR A 121 0.77 0.69 -14.67
N GLY A 122 0.07 1.69 -15.22
CA GLY A 122 -1.32 2.00 -14.88
C GLY A 122 -1.48 2.86 -13.63
N ALA A 123 -2.74 3.00 -13.21
CA ALA A 123 -3.18 3.94 -12.18
C ALA A 123 -2.65 3.66 -10.77
N LEU A 124 -2.03 2.50 -10.52
CA LEU A 124 -1.41 2.16 -9.25
C LEU A 124 -0.04 2.82 -9.05
N VAL A 125 0.54 3.44 -10.09
CA VAL A 125 1.64 4.39 -9.94
C VAL A 125 1.07 5.76 -9.57
N ALA A 126 1.17 6.10 -8.30
CA ALA A 126 0.61 7.34 -7.77
C ALA A 126 1.47 8.55 -8.17
N GLU A 127 2.79 8.41 -8.00
CA GLU A 127 3.74 9.51 -8.13
C GLU A 127 5.01 9.05 -8.86
N VAL A 128 5.53 9.92 -9.72
CA VAL A 128 6.86 9.83 -10.31
C VAL A 128 7.56 11.16 -10.03
N ARG A 129 8.71 11.13 -9.35
CA ARG A 129 9.37 12.33 -8.83
C ARG A 129 10.89 12.25 -8.84
#